data_AF-A0A1D6MGA6-F1
#
_entry.id   AF-A0A1D6MGA6-F1
#
_cell.length_a   1.000
_cell.length_b   1.000
_cell.length_c   1.000
_cell.angle_alpha   90.00
_cell.angle_beta   90.00
_cell.angle_gamma   90.00
#
_symmetry.space_group_name_H-M   'P 1'
#
loop_
_entity.id
_entity.type
_entity.pdbx_description
1 polymer ?
#
loop_
_entity_poly.entity_id
_entity_poly.type
_entity_poly.pdbx_seq_one_letter_code
_entity_poly.pdbx_strand_id
1 'polypeptide(L)'
;MDEFDSGGRSGDRAGAAAAAAAGDDGATPPLPQTVHIGNSPTYRLERKLGKGGFGQVYVGRRISAPRLSDRNPGSNALEVALKFEHQSSKGCNFGAPYEWQVYNTLSGNHGVPRVHYKGKQGEFYIMVMDILGPSLWDVWNNNSHSMSVEMVACIGIEAISILEKMHSKGYVHGDVKPENFLLGPPGTPEEKKLFLVDLGLATKWKDAGTGHHVEYDQRPDIFRGTVRYASVHAHLGRTGSRRDDLESLAYTLIFLLRGRLPWQGYQGENKGFLVCKKKMATSPESLCGICPQPFRNFVEYVVNLKFDEEPNYARCISLFDGIVGPNPDIRPINTDGAQKLVYQVGQKRGRLIVDENDDEQPKKKIRMGMPATQWISVYNARRPMKQRYHYNVADNRLVQHIQKGNEDGLFISSVASSSNLWALIMDAGTGFTSQEWIMEQWERNFYITALAGANNGSSLVIMSRVSDTFPFKWINKKWKEGFYVTAMATAGSRWAVVMSRNAGFTSQVVELDFLYPSEGIHMRWDNGYRITATAATWDQAAFILSIPRRKPTDETQETLRTSAFPSQHVKDKWSNNLYLASICYGRSVS
;
A
#
# COMPACT_ATOMS: atom_id res chain seq x y z
N MET A 1 56.32 -7.32 10.89
CA MET A 1 57.62 -7.49 10.21
C MET A 1 57.58 -6.60 9.00
N ASP A 2 58.32 -5.50 9.14
CA ASP A 2 58.94 -4.58 8.18
C ASP A 2 57.98 -3.73 7.31
N GLU A 3 57.66 -2.49 7.70
CA GLU A 3 58.45 -1.22 7.65
C GLU A 3 58.84 -0.79 6.22
N PHE A 4 58.31 0.36 5.77
CA PHE A 4 59.14 1.52 5.44
C PHE A 4 58.33 2.82 5.46
N ASP A 5 58.84 3.75 6.25
CA ASP A 5 58.39 5.12 6.50
C ASP A 5 59.12 6.10 5.56
N SER A 6 58.50 7.24 5.22
CA SER A 6 59.20 8.52 5.00
C SER A 6 58.23 9.67 4.65
N GLY A 7 57.97 10.52 5.65
CA GLY A 7 58.39 11.93 5.64
C GLY A 7 57.66 12.93 4.74
N GLY A 8 56.87 13.81 5.36
CA GLY A 8 56.12 14.89 4.72
C GLY A 8 56.90 16.15 4.27
N ARG A 9 56.25 17.03 3.50
CA ARG A 9 55.84 18.40 3.94
C ARG A 9 55.18 19.25 2.82
N SER A 10 54.06 19.87 3.20
CA SER A 10 53.52 21.21 2.87
C SER A 10 53.42 21.71 1.42
N GLY A 11 52.20 22.14 1.05
CA GLY A 11 51.95 23.11 -0.02
C GLY A 11 50.46 23.33 -0.26
N ASP A 12 49.95 24.47 0.18
CA ASP A 12 48.57 24.94 0.11
C ASP A 12 47.87 24.77 -1.25
N ARG A 13 46.61 24.33 -1.20
CA ARG A 13 45.53 24.78 -2.09
C ARG A 13 44.17 24.39 -1.52
N ALA A 14 43.78 25.11 -0.46
CA ALA A 14 42.38 25.23 -0.08
C ALA A 14 41.73 26.27 -1.01
N GLY A 15 40.75 25.84 -1.81
CA GLY A 15 39.95 26.75 -2.62
C GLY A 15 39.21 26.03 -3.74
N ALA A 16 37.88 26.12 -3.69
CA ALA A 16 36.91 25.71 -4.72
C ALA A 16 36.46 24.24 -4.72
N ALA A 17 35.63 23.85 -3.75
CA ALA A 17 34.62 22.78 -3.90
C ALA A 17 33.48 22.87 -2.86
N ALA A 18 32.99 24.07 -2.54
CA ALA A 18 31.85 24.25 -1.64
C ALA A 18 30.96 25.42 -2.10
N ALA A 19 30.25 25.23 -3.22
CA ALA A 19 29.20 26.15 -3.67
C ALA A 19 28.29 25.46 -4.70
N ALA A 20 27.53 24.43 -4.30
CA ALA A 20 26.42 23.91 -5.08
C ALA A 20 25.48 23.02 -4.23
N ALA A 21 25.00 23.54 -3.09
CA ALA A 21 23.91 22.93 -2.33
C ALA A 21 23.26 23.98 -1.41
N ALA A 22 22.78 25.08 -1.99
CA ALA A 22 21.87 26.02 -1.32
C ALA A 22 20.59 26.08 -2.16
N GLY A 23 19.77 25.04 -2.03
CA GLY A 23 18.39 25.04 -2.52
C GLY A 23 17.49 25.56 -1.40
N ASP A 24 17.15 26.84 -1.48
CA ASP A 24 15.92 27.48 -0.99
C ASP A 24 15.28 26.91 0.30
N ASP A 25 15.97 27.02 1.44
CA ASP A 25 15.30 27.01 2.75
C ASP A 25 14.71 28.41 2.99
N GLY A 26 13.49 28.62 2.49
CA GLY A 26 12.66 29.74 2.94
C GLY A 26 12.55 29.67 4.47
N ALA A 27 13.13 30.67 5.15
CA ALA A 27 13.21 30.71 6.60
C ALA A 27 11.82 30.47 7.21
N THR A 28 11.66 29.34 7.92
CA THR A 28 10.39 29.05 8.60
C THR A 28 10.19 30.14 9.65
N PRO A 29 9.04 30.83 9.67
CA PRO A 29 8.79 31.91 10.62
C PRO A 29 8.97 31.41 12.05
N PRO A 30 9.51 32.24 12.96
CA PRO A 30 9.81 31.82 14.32
C PRO A 30 8.54 31.37 15.05
N LEU A 31 8.65 30.27 15.80
CA LEU A 31 7.56 29.79 16.64
C LEU A 31 7.25 30.81 17.74
N PRO A 32 5.97 30.98 18.12
CA PRO A 32 5.61 31.90 19.19
C PRO A 32 6.15 31.40 20.54
N GLN A 33 6.80 32.28 21.31
CA GLN A 33 7.35 31.93 22.64
C GLN A 33 6.25 31.63 23.68
N THR A 34 5.05 32.17 23.48
CA THR A 34 3.87 31.90 24.31
C THR A 34 2.70 31.53 23.42
N VAL A 35 1.88 30.58 23.87
CA VAL A 35 0.70 30.08 23.17
C VAL A 35 -0.55 30.40 23.98
N HIS A 36 -1.54 31.01 23.33
CA HIS A 36 -2.85 31.28 23.90
C HIS A 36 -3.92 31.10 22.81
N ILE A 37 -4.82 30.14 23.02
CA ILE A 37 -5.77 29.66 22.01
C ILE A 37 -7.20 29.73 22.55
N GLY A 38 -7.98 30.69 22.05
CA GLY A 38 -9.35 30.89 22.50
C GLY A 38 -9.40 31.14 24.01
N ASN A 39 -10.10 30.28 24.75
CA ASN A 39 -10.20 30.37 26.21
C ASN A 39 -9.11 29.58 26.96
N SER A 40 -8.03 29.17 26.29
CA SER A 40 -6.95 28.41 26.94
C SER A 40 -6.18 29.27 27.94
N PRO A 41 -5.52 28.67 28.94
CA PRO A 41 -4.42 29.33 29.64
C PRO A 41 -3.31 29.76 28.68
N THR A 42 -2.43 30.65 29.13
CA THR A 42 -1.19 30.97 28.41
C THR A 42 -0.12 29.93 28.76
N TYR A 43 0.47 29.33 27.74
CA TYR A 43 1.55 28.35 27.87
C TYR A 43 2.85 28.96 27.36
N ARG A 44 3.93 28.85 28.12
CA ARG A 44 5.29 29.15 27.68
C ARG A 44 5.81 27.95 26.88
N LEU A 45 6.36 28.21 25.70
CA LEU A 45 7.03 27.20 24.89
C LEU A 45 8.35 26.79 25.55
N GLU A 46 8.59 25.50 25.73
CA GLU A 46 9.83 24.95 26.29
C GLU A 46 10.52 24.03 25.28
N ARG A 47 11.10 22.90 25.74
CA ARG A 47 11.88 22.00 24.89
C ARG A 47 11.03 21.35 23.80
N LYS A 48 11.67 21.06 22.67
CA LYS A 48 11.09 20.28 21.58
C LYS A 48 10.91 18.81 22.01
N LEU A 49 9.75 18.24 21.70
CA LEU A 49 9.43 16.83 21.89
C LEU A 49 9.69 16.02 20.63
N GLY A 50 9.37 16.58 19.46
CA GLY A 50 9.56 15.88 18.20
C GLY A 50 9.28 16.73 16.97
N LYS A 51 9.61 16.20 15.80
CA LYS A 51 9.24 16.76 14.49
C LYS A 51 8.65 15.62 13.66
N GLY A 52 7.39 15.78 13.26
CA GLY A 52 6.70 14.87 12.35
C GLY A 52 6.81 15.33 10.89
N GLY A 53 6.10 14.63 10.01
CA GLY A 53 6.06 14.98 8.57
C GLY A 53 5.32 16.29 8.27
N PHE A 54 4.39 16.69 9.14
CA PHE A 54 3.50 17.84 8.92
C PHE A 54 3.72 19.00 9.91
N GLY A 55 4.39 18.75 11.04
CA GLY A 55 4.50 19.72 12.12
C GLY A 55 5.59 19.41 13.15
N GLN A 56 5.65 20.27 14.17
CA GLN A 56 6.62 20.17 15.28
C GLN A 56 5.87 20.15 16.61
N VAL A 57 6.37 19.36 17.56
CA VAL A 57 5.74 19.21 18.88
C VAL A 57 6.71 19.66 19.96
N TYR A 58 6.21 20.44 20.93
CA TYR A 58 6.98 21.02 22.02
C TYR A 58 6.26 20.85 23.35
N VAL A 59 7.00 20.92 24.45
CA VAL A 59 6.41 21.09 25.78
C VAL A 59 5.88 22.52 25.90
N GLY A 60 4.65 22.66 26.39
CA GLY A 60 4.09 23.92 26.86
C GLY A 60 3.91 23.89 28.37
N ARG A 61 4.44 24.88 29.08
CA ARG A 61 4.24 25.02 30.54
C ARG A 61 3.28 26.17 30.84
N ARG A 62 2.23 25.89 31.60
CA ARG A 62 1.23 26.90 31.97
C ARG A 62 1.90 28.02 32.80
N ILE A 63 1.63 29.27 32.44
CA ILE A 63 2.17 30.45 33.14
C ILE A 63 1.30 30.85 34.33
N SER A 64 -0.03 30.77 34.19
CA SER A 64 -0.98 31.14 35.24
C SER A 64 -1.27 29.96 36.18
N ALA A 65 -1.46 30.25 37.48
CA ALA A 65 -1.90 29.25 38.44
C ALA A 65 -3.30 28.70 38.04
N PRO A 66 -3.56 27.38 38.25
CA PRO A 66 -4.89 26.80 38.06
C PRO A 66 -5.93 27.52 38.91
N ARG A 67 -7.06 27.91 38.31
CA ARG A 67 -8.16 28.54 39.05
C ARG A 67 -9.08 27.44 39.57
N LEU A 68 -9.57 27.55 40.80
CA LEU A 68 -10.56 26.63 41.38
C LEU A 68 -11.88 26.57 40.55
N SER A 69 -12.15 27.58 39.72
CA SER A 69 -13.31 27.64 38.81
C SER A 69 -13.15 26.86 37.50
N ASP A 70 -11.96 26.34 37.18
CA ASP A 70 -11.66 25.64 35.95
C ASP A 70 -12.30 24.23 35.98
N ARG A 71 -13.56 24.14 35.53
CA ARG A 71 -14.38 22.91 35.58
C ARG A 71 -13.93 21.78 34.63
N ASN A 72 -12.98 22.04 33.72
CA ASN A 72 -12.47 21.02 32.80
C ASN A 72 -11.16 20.40 33.34
N PRO A 73 -11.01 19.07 33.43
CA PRO A 73 -9.77 18.44 33.90
C PRO A 73 -8.53 18.87 33.08
N GLY A 74 -8.71 19.10 31.78
CA GLY A 74 -7.64 19.58 30.89
C GLY A 74 -7.27 21.06 31.05
N SER A 75 -8.14 21.88 31.66
CA SER A 75 -7.80 23.28 31.92
C SER A 75 -6.82 23.44 33.09
N ASN A 76 -6.54 22.39 33.87
CA ASN A 76 -5.62 22.44 35.01
C ASN A 76 -4.23 21.84 34.76
N ALA A 77 -3.97 21.29 33.56
CA ALA A 77 -2.67 20.72 33.22
C ALA A 77 -1.56 21.78 33.29
N LEU A 78 -0.53 21.52 34.10
CA LEU A 78 0.66 22.37 34.23
C LEU A 78 1.59 22.23 33.02
N GLU A 79 1.65 21.04 32.44
CA GLU A 79 2.41 20.74 31.22
C GLU A 79 1.49 20.12 30.17
N VAL A 80 1.70 20.52 28.92
CA VAL A 80 0.93 20.09 27.74
C VAL A 80 1.86 19.84 26.57
N ALA A 81 1.41 19.05 25.60
CA ALA A 81 2.04 18.97 24.29
C ALA A 81 1.46 20.03 23.35
N LEU A 82 2.32 20.87 22.77
CA LEU A 82 1.97 21.89 21.79
C LEU A 82 2.42 21.43 20.41
N LYS A 83 1.46 21.06 19.54
CA LYS A 83 1.73 20.69 18.14
C LYS A 83 1.47 21.88 17.24
N PHE A 84 2.48 22.25 16.45
CA PHE A 84 2.47 23.37 15.51
C PHE A 84 2.54 22.87 14.08
N GLU A 85 1.64 23.38 13.23
CA GLU A 85 1.68 23.19 11.78
C GLU A 85 1.60 24.55 11.10
N HIS A 86 2.53 24.81 10.18
CA HIS A 86 2.59 26.07 9.46
C HIS A 86 1.46 26.15 8.41
N GLN A 87 0.91 27.33 8.16
CA GLN A 87 -0.18 27.50 7.19
C GLN A 87 0.18 27.12 5.75
N SER A 88 1.47 27.20 5.39
CA SER A 88 1.96 26.74 4.09
C SER A 88 2.23 25.23 4.02
N SER A 89 2.06 24.49 5.13
CA SER A 89 2.21 23.03 5.11
C SER A 89 1.18 22.39 4.17
N LYS A 90 1.57 21.33 3.47
CA LYS A 90 0.71 20.63 2.48
C LYS A 90 -0.67 20.22 3.03
N GLY A 91 -0.77 19.94 4.33
CA GLY A 91 -2.03 19.59 5.01
C GLY A 91 -2.96 20.76 5.32
N CYS A 92 -2.52 22.01 5.08
CA CYS A 92 -3.20 23.25 5.46
C CYS A 92 -3.72 24.08 4.27
N ASN A 93 -3.57 23.58 3.03
CA ASN A 93 -3.94 24.32 1.81
C ASN A 93 -5.43 24.73 1.75
N PHE A 94 -6.30 24.08 2.52
CA PHE A 94 -7.74 24.31 2.55
C PHE A 94 -8.25 24.70 3.96
N GLY A 95 -7.38 25.23 4.81
CA GLY A 95 -7.71 25.64 6.18
C GLY A 95 -6.97 24.83 7.24
N ALA A 96 -7.64 24.56 8.36
CA ALA A 96 -7.04 23.79 9.46
C ALA A 96 -6.68 22.36 9.03
N PRO A 97 -5.62 21.76 9.61
CA PRO A 97 -5.20 20.39 9.29
C PRO A 97 -6.36 19.39 9.41
N TYR A 98 -6.45 18.46 8.45
CA TYR A 98 -7.46 17.39 8.47
C TYR A 98 -7.44 16.59 9.78
N GLU A 99 -6.26 16.42 10.36
CA GLU A 99 -6.02 15.78 11.66
C GLU A 99 -6.93 16.31 12.78
N TRP A 100 -7.27 17.61 12.77
CA TRP A 100 -8.16 18.21 13.76
C TRP A 100 -9.58 17.62 13.72
N GLN A 101 -10.05 17.23 12.54
CA GLN A 101 -11.37 16.61 12.37
C GLN A 101 -11.35 15.15 12.84
N VAL A 102 -10.23 14.46 12.62
CA VAL A 102 -10.03 13.09 13.09
C VAL A 102 -10.02 13.08 14.63
N TYR A 103 -9.24 13.95 15.28
CA TYR A 103 -9.24 14.07 16.73
C TYR A 103 -10.62 14.46 17.29
N ASN A 104 -11.39 15.31 16.62
CA ASN A 104 -12.76 15.61 17.07
C ASN A 104 -13.65 14.38 17.11
N THR A 105 -13.51 13.49 16.13
CA THR A 105 -14.30 12.26 16.04
C THR A 105 -13.81 11.19 17.02
N LEU A 106 -12.49 11.16 17.25
CA LEU A 106 -11.84 10.16 18.09
C LEU A 106 -11.66 10.58 19.56
N SER A 107 -11.89 11.84 19.91
CA SER A 107 -11.74 12.35 21.28
C SER A 107 -12.55 11.51 22.28
N GLY A 108 -11.91 11.15 23.39
CA GLY A 108 -12.51 10.33 24.44
C GLY A 108 -12.55 8.83 24.15
N ASN A 109 -12.06 8.37 22.99
CA ASN A 109 -11.85 6.95 22.76
C ASN A 109 -10.56 6.46 23.44
N HIS A 110 -10.58 5.18 23.80
CA HIS A 110 -9.46 4.50 24.42
C HIS A 110 -8.17 4.60 23.58
N GLY A 111 -7.06 4.94 24.22
CA GLY A 111 -5.74 5.06 23.59
C GLY A 111 -5.59 6.25 22.61
N VAL A 112 -6.46 7.25 22.65
CA VAL A 112 -6.31 8.50 21.90
C VAL A 112 -6.06 9.66 22.87
N PRO A 113 -4.97 10.43 22.75
CA PRO A 113 -4.72 11.56 23.63
C PRO A 113 -5.79 12.64 23.46
N ARG A 114 -6.11 13.34 24.54
CA ARG A 114 -7.08 14.42 24.53
C ARG A 114 -6.47 15.66 23.86
N VAL A 115 -7.27 16.29 23.00
CA VAL A 115 -7.03 17.66 22.54
C VAL A 115 -7.80 18.61 23.46
N HIS A 116 -7.10 19.45 24.20
CA HIS A 116 -7.70 20.44 25.11
C HIS A 116 -8.16 21.68 24.37
N TYR A 117 -7.31 22.21 23.50
CA TYR A 117 -7.55 23.43 22.74
C TYR A 117 -6.94 23.30 21.35
N LYS A 118 -7.53 23.98 20.38
CA LYS A 118 -6.98 24.10 19.03
C LYS A 118 -7.40 25.41 18.40
N GLY A 119 -6.50 26.03 17.66
CA GLY A 119 -6.74 27.31 17.03
C GLY A 119 -5.51 27.82 16.29
N LYS A 120 -5.61 29.04 15.80
CA LYS A 120 -4.56 29.70 15.01
C LYS A 120 -3.91 30.78 15.86
N GLN A 121 -2.59 30.87 15.82
CA GLN A 121 -1.83 31.98 16.39
C GLN A 121 -0.67 32.31 15.43
N GLY A 122 -0.65 33.55 14.94
CA GLY A 122 0.27 33.95 13.87
C GLY A 122 0.10 33.08 12.62
N GLU A 123 1.20 32.51 12.14
CA GLU A 123 1.25 31.69 10.93
C GLU A 123 1.04 30.18 11.19
N PHE A 124 0.71 29.81 12.43
CA PHE A 124 0.59 28.42 12.84
C PHE A 124 -0.83 28.03 13.23
N TYR A 125 -1.23 26.83 12.80
CA TYR A 125 -2.28 26.05 13.44
C TYR A 125 -1.66 25.30 14.63
N ILE A 126 -2.29 25.42 15.79
CA ILE A 126 -1.78 24.89 17.05
C ILE A 126 -2.81 23.98 17.71
N MET A 127 -2.38 22.80 18.15
CA MET A 127 -3.14 21.94 19.07
C MET A 127 -2.44 21.88 20.41
N VAL A 128 -3.22 22.00 21.48
CA VAL A 128 -2.82 21.81 22.88
C VAL A 128 -3.39 20.47 23.34
N MET A 129 -2.52 19.53 23.69
CA MET A 129 -2.86 18.13 23.92
C MET A 129 -2.28 17.61 25.24
N ASP A 130 -2.76 16.44 25.67
CA ASP A 130 -2.15 15.70 26.79
C ASP A 130 -0.64 15.54 26.55
N ILE A 131 0.16 15.77 27.59
CA ILE A 131 1.57 15.38 27.59
C ILE A 131 1.65 13.87 27.83
N LEU A 132 2.40 13.16 26.99
CA LEU A 132 2.61 11.72 27.08
C LEU A 132 4.06 11.39 27.45
N GLY A 133 4.30 10.12 27.76
CA GLY A 133 5.60 9.53 28.03
C GLY A 133 6.39 9.15 26.77
N PRO A 134 7.40 8.28 26.90
CA PRO A 134 8.25 7.87 25.78
C PRO A 134 7.47 7.08 24.72
N SER A 135 7.91 7.18 23.46
CA SER A 135 7.42 6.31 22.39
C SER A 135 7.96 4.89 22.53
N LEU A 136 7.33 3.90 21.90
CA LEU A 136 7.88 2.54 21.85
C LEU A 136 9.25 2.50 21.15
N TRP A 137 9.52 3.43 20.23
CA TRP A 137 10.84 3.62 19.63
C TRP A 137 11.89 4.03 20.68
N ASP A 138 11.55 4.98 21.54
CA ASP A 138 12.45 5.45 22.62
C ASP A 138 12.72 4.33 23.62
N VAL A 139 11.67 3.61 24.04
CA VAL A 139 11.79 2.46 24.94
C VAL A 139 12.67 1.37 24.33
N TRP A 140 12.48 1.07 23.05
CA TRP A 140 13.26 0.04 22.36
C TRP A 140 14.74 0.42 22.22
N ASN A 141 15.05 1.68 21.90
CA ASN A 141 16.44 2.17 21.84
C ASN A 141 17.12 2.13 23.21
N ASN A 142 16.40 2.50 24.26
CA ASN A 142 16.95 2.50 25.62
C ASN A 142 17.17 1.08 26.17
N ASN A 143 16.41 0.09 25.69
CA ASN A 143 16.53 -1.32 26.07
C ASN A 143 17.44 -2.12 25.13
N SER A 144 18.60 -1.55 24.75
CA SER A 144 19.60 -2.21 23.91
C SER A 144 19.02 -2.80 22.61
N HIS A 145 18.04 -2.12 22.00
CA HIS A 145 17.44 -2.52 20.72
C HIS A 145 16.68 -3.86 20.78
N SER A 146 16.06 -4.18 21.92
CA SER A 146 15.21 -5.36 22.10
C SER A 146 14.10 -5.14 23.15
N MET A 147 13.01 -5.91 23.04
CA MET A 147 11.94 -5.98 24.04
C MET A 147 11.59 -7.43 24.34
N SER A 148 11.14 -7.71 25.57
CA SER A 148 10.72 -9.06 25.96
C SER A 148 9.48 -9.51 25.19
N VAL A 149 9.34 -10.82 25.00
CA VAL A 149 8.19 -11.44 24.34
C VAL A 149 6.87 -11.03 25.01
N GLU A 150 6.82 -11.03 26.34
CA GLU A 150 5.64 -10.62 27.10
C GLU A 150 5.29 -9.15 26.87
N MET A 151 6.29 -8.27 26.87
CA MET A 151 6.06 -6.84 26.61
C MET A 151 5.49 -6.61 25.22
N VAL A 152 6.08 -7.23 24.19
CA VAL A 152 5.58 -7.07 22.81
C VAL A 152 4.20 -7.71 22.64
N ALA A 153 3.89 -8.80 23.35
CA ALA A 153 2.55 -9.38 23.35
C ALA A 153 1.51 -8.44 23.99
N CYS A 154 1.83 -7.82 25.13
CA CYS A 154 0.96 -6.81 25.76
C CYS A 154 0.76 -5.59 24.84
N ILE A 155 1.82 -5.12 24.18
CA ILE A 155 1.73 -4.06 23.15
C ILE A 155 0.79 -4.50 22.02
N GLY A 156 0.93 -5.74 21.53
CA GLY A 156 0.06 -6.28 20.48
C GLY A 156 -1.41 -6.26 20.87
N ILE A 157 -1.75 -6.78 22.05
CA ILE A 157 -3.12 -6.80 22.58
C ILE A 157 -3.71 -5.39 22.65
N GLU A 158 -2.98 -4.47 23.28
CA GLU A 158 -3.46 -3.12 23.53
C GLU A 158 -3.56 -2.32 22.22
N ALA A 159 -2.56 -2.41 21.34
CA ALA A 159 -2.57 -1.75 20.04
C ALA A 159 -3.71 -2.25 19.14
N ILE A 160 -4.02 -3.56 19.15
CA ILE A 160 -5.18 -4.10 18.43
C ILE A 160 -6.48 -3.49 18.95
N SER A 161 -6.63 -3.32 20.26
CA SER A 161 -7.82 -2.68 20.85
C SER A 161 -7.95 -1.20 20.45
N ILE A 162 -6.85 -0.45 20.47
CA ILE A 162 -6.83 0.97 20.06
C ILE A 162 -7.22 1.09 18.58
N LEU A 163 -6.63 0.24 17.71
CA LEU A 163 -6.96 0.21 16.29
C LEU A 163 -8.42 -0.19 16.06
N GLU A 164 -8.95 -1.19 16.77
CA GLU A 164 -10.37 -1.56 16.70
C GLU A 164 -11.29 -0.38 17.02
N LYS A 165 -10.98 0.38 18.08
CA LYS A 165 -11.75 1.56 18.47
C LYS A 165 -11.70 2.64 17.39
N MET A 166 -10.53 2.92 16.83
CA MET A 166 -10.37 3.85 15.71
C MET A 166 -11.15 3.39 14.46
N HIS A 167 -11.03 2.11 14.10
CA HIS A 167 -11.74 1.51 12.99
C HIS A 167 -13.26 1.57 13.19
N SER A 168 -13.77 1.33 14.40
CA SER A 168 -15.21 1.42 14.71
C SER A 168 -15.81 2.80 14.39
N LYS A 169 -14.99 3.86 14.55
CA LYS A 169 -15.32 5.26 14.22
C LYS A 169 -15.15 5.61 12.74
N GLY A 170 -14.75 4.65 11.92
CA GLY A 170 -14.66 4.78 10.46
C GLY A 170 -13.33 5.28 9.93
N TYR A 171 -12.28 5.29 10.77
CA TYR A 171 -10.95 5.76 10.39
C TYR A 171 -9.92 4.64 10.43
N VAL A 172 -8.98 4.69 9.49
CA VAL A 172 -7.69 3.97 9.54
C VAL A 172 -6.59 4.99 9.83
N HIS A 173 -5.57 4.56 10.56
CA HIS A 173 -4.42 5.37 10.97
C HIS A 173 -3.47 5.67 9.81
N GLY A 174 -3.07 4.65 9.04
CA GLY A 174 -2.24 4.80 7.85
C GLY A 174 -0.73 4.99 8.10
N ASP A 175 -0.29 5.15 9.35
CA ASP A 175 1.14 5.24 9.71
C ASP A 175 1.46 4.55 11.04
N VAL A 176 1.02 3.30 11.19
CA VAL A 176 1.30 2.49 12.39
C VAL A 176 2.78 2.11 12.45
N LYS A 177 3.46 2.53 13.54
CA LYS A 177 4.89 2.33 13.77
C LYS A 177 5.27 2.58 15.25
N PRO A 178 6.45 2.13 15.74
CA PRO A 178 6.86 2.34 17.13
C PRO A 178 6.84 3.81 17.59
N GLU A 179 7.19 4.75 16.72
CA GLU A 179 7.28 6.18 17.04
C GLU A 179 5.90 6.81 17.34
N ASN A 180 4.82 6.23 16.82
CA ASN A 180 3.45 6.76 16.97
C ASN A 180 2.69 6.09 18.12
N PHE A 181 3.27 5.10 18.78
CA PHE A 181 2.74 4.53 20.01
C PHE A 181 3.53 5.06 21.20
N LEU A 182 2.86 5.80 22.08
CA LEU A 182 3.46 6.41 23.27
C LEU A 182 2.88 5.81 24.54
N LEU A 183 3.71 5.73 25.57
CA LEU A 183 3.28 5.39 26.92
C LEU A 183 2.71 6.63 27.63
N GLY A 184 1.97 6.44 28.72
CA GLY A 184 1.63 7.54 29.61
C GLY A 184 2.86 8.11 30.33
N PRO A 185 2.73 9.29 30.95
CA PRO A 185 3.86 9.92 31.64
C PRO A 185 4.45 9.03 32.76
N PRO A 186 5.78 8.89 32.86
CA PRO A 186 6.43 8.09 33.90
C PRO A 186 6.05 8.54 35.32
N GLY A 187 5.92 7.59 36.25
CA GLY A 187 5.58 7.89 37.65
C GLY A 187 4.12 8.33 37.86
N THR A 188 3.27 8.15 36.85
CA THR A 188 1.82 8.36 36.96
C THR A 188 1.08 7.04 36.89
N PRO A 189 -0.18 6.95 37.36
CA PRO A 189 -1.01 5.75 37.19
C PRO A 189 -1.23 5.35 35.71
N GLU A 190 -0.91 6.23 34.77
CA GLU A 190 -1.06 5.98 33.33
C GLU A 190 0.23 5.54 32.65
N GLU A 191 1.36 5.41 33.37
CA GLU A 191 2.68 5.13 32.78
C GLU A 191 2.72 3.84 31.93
N LYS A 192 1.86 2.87 32.24
CA LYS A 192 1.72 1.61 31.49
C LYS A 192 0.65 1.64 30.40
N LYS A 193 -0.12 2.73 30.25
CA LYS A 193 -1.15 2.87 29.22
C LYS A 193 -0.52 3.21 27.88
N LEU A 194 -1.04 2.63 26.80
CA LEU A 194 -0.59 2.89 25.44
C LEU A 194 -1.53 3.89 24.75
N PHE A 195 -0.94 4.80 23.99
CA PHE A 195 -1.65 5.81 23.20
C PHE A 195 -1.15 5.78 21.77
N LEU A 196 -2.06 5.95 20.81
CA LEU A 196 -1.76 6.13 19.40
C LEU A 196 -1.89 7.62 19.04
N VAL A 197 -0.82 8.17 18.47
CA VAL A 197 -0.70 9.60 18.12
C VAL A 197 -0.39 9.80 16.64
N ASP A 198 -0.40 11.06 16.21
CA ASP A 198 -0.12 11.49 14.83
C ASP A 198 -1.14 10.97 13.81
N LEU A 199 -2.33 11.58 13.84
CA LEU A 199 -3.45 11.22 12.96
C LEU A 199 -3.40 11.97 11.62
N GLY A 200 -2.26 12.54 11.25
CA GLY A 200 -2.08 13.34 10.05
C GLY A 200 -2.23 12.56 8.73
N LEU A 201 -2.02 11.24 8.77
CA LEU A 201 -2.23 10.34 7.63
C LEU A 201 -3.52 9.52 7.71
N ALA A 202 -4.33 9.74 8.75
CA ALA A 202 -5.56 8.99 8.93
C ALA A 202 -6.53 9.25 7.78
N THR A 203 -7.25 8.22 7.35
CA THR A 203 -8.24 8.31 6.27
C THR A 203 -9.50 7.55 6.65
N LYS A 204 -10.62 7.86 5.97
CA LYS A 204 -11.87 7.12 6.18
C LYS A 204 -11.83 5.81 5.40
N TRP A 205 -12.24 4.71 6.04
CA TRP A 205 -12.43 3.42 5.36
C TRP A 205 -13.91 3.09 5.14
N LYS A 206 -14.82 3.81 5.80
CA LYS A 206 -16.27 3.76 5.53
C LYS A 206 -16.84 5.17 5.43
N ASP A 207 -17.90 5.29 4.65
CA ASP A 207 -18.70 6.50 4.57
C ASP A 207 -19.51 6.67 5.87
N ALA A 208 -19.56 7.91 6.38
CA ALA A 208 -20.18 8.20 7.67
C ALA A 208 -21.71 8.23 7.62
N GLY A 209 -22.29 8.52 6.45
CA GLY A 209 -23.75 8.61 6.27
C GLY A 209 -24.39 7.26 5.99
N THR A 210 -23.80 6.49 5.08
CA THR A 210 -24.31 5.18 4.64
C THR A 210 -23.75 4.00 5.44
N GLY A 211 -22.60 4.17 6.10
CA GLY A 211 -21.87 3.09 6.74
C GLY A 211 -21.18 2.13 5.76
N HIS A 212 -21.30 2.38 4.45
CA HIS A 212 -20.71 1.53 3.41
C HIS A 212 -19.19 1.68 3.37
N HIS A 213 -18.51 0.61 2.98
CA HIS A 213 -17.06 0.65 2.76
C HIS A 213 -16.71 1.65 1.64
N VAL A 214 -15.57 2.34 1.76
CA VAL A 214 -15.08 3.21 0.68
C VAL A 214 -14.76 2.39 -0.58
N GLU A 215 -14.93 3.01 -1.74
CA GLU A 215 -14.63 2.38 -3.02
C GLU A 215 -13.15 2.05 -3.15
N TYR A 216 -12.87 0.90 -3.76
CA TYR A 216 -11.52 0.48 -4.08
C TYR A 216 -10.96 1.28 -5.26
N ASP A 217 -9.73 1.77 -5.09
CA ASP A 217 -8.95 2.39 -6.15
C ASP A 217 -7.47 2.00 -6.00
N GLN A 218 -6.70 2.16 -7.09
CA GLN A 218 -5.26 2.00 -7.11
C GLN A 218 -4.60 3.15 -7.85
N ARG A 219 -3.65 3.80 -7.18
CA ARG A 219 -2.84 4.91 -7.70
C ARG A 219 -1.36 4.60 -7.47
N PRO A 220 -0.71 3.85 -8.36
CA PRO A 220 0.66 3.36 -8.16
C PRO A 220 1.74 4.42 -7.89
N ASP A 221 1.49 5.70 -8.20
CA ASP A 221 2.40 6.82 -7.94
C ASP A 221 2.21 7.48 -6.57
N ILE A 222 1.19 7.08 -5.80
CA ILE A 222 0.89 7.64 -4.48
C ILE A 222 1.24 6.62 -3.41
N PHE A 223 2.27 6.95 -2.62
CA PHE A 223 2.63 6.21 -1.41
C PHE A 223 2.38 7.09 -0.17
N ARG A 224 1.91 6.48 0.92
CA ARG A 224 1.73 7.12 2.23
C ARG A 224 2.24 6.20 3.35
N GLY A 225 2.65 6.82 4.45
CA GLY A 225 3.16 6.13 5.63
C GLY A 225 4.67 5.86 5.60
N THR A 226 5.16 5.15 6.60
CA THR A 226 6.58 4.86 6.76
C THR A 226 6.97 3.59 6.02
N VAL A 227 7.83 3.69 4.99
CA VAL A 227 8.26 2.58 4.08
C VAL A 227 8.54 1.27 4.82
N ARG A 228 9.22 1.34 5.96
CA ARG A 228 9.59 0.18 6.78
C ARG A 228 8.38 -0.61 7.29
N TYR A 229 7.34 0.08 7.76
CA TYR A 229 6.18 -0.52 8.44
C TYR A 229 4.91 -0.56 7.60
N ALA A 230 4.78 0.26 6.55
CA ALA A 230 3.57 0.31 5.72
C ALA A 230 3.24 -1.05 5.08
N SER A 231 1.95 -1.38 4.94
CA SER A 231 1.46 -2.57 4.24
C SER A 231 1.95 -2.64 2.79
N VAL A 232 1.96 -3.83 2.17
CA VAL A 232 2.25 -3.92 0.73
C VAL A 232 1.19 -3.19 -0.10
N HIS A 233 -0.05 -3.09 0.39
CA HIS A 233 -1.13 -2.39 -0.29
C HIS A 233 -0.89 -0.89 -0.38
N ALA A 234 -0.35 -0.28 0.69
CA ALA A 234 0.10 1.11 0.68
C ALA A 234 1.25 1.33 -0.32
N HIS A 235 2.20 0.39 -0.41
CA HIS A 235 3.28 0.41 -1.42
C HIS A 235 2.75 0.32 -2.85
N LEU A 236 1.67 -0.43 -3.07
CA LEU A 236 0.98 -0.56 -4.36
C LEU A 236 0.05 0.62 -4.66
N GLY A 237 -0.07 1.59 -3.75
CA GLY A 237 -0.94 2.75 -3.91
C GLY A 237 -2.43 2.43 -3.90
N ARG A 238 -2.83 1.33 -3.27
CA ARG A 238 -4.25 0.96 -3.09
C ARG A 238 -4.91 1.86 -2.06
N THR A 239 -6.23 2.03 -2.17
CA THR A 239 -7.04 2.64 -1.11
C THR A 239 -6.77 1.91 0.21
N GLY A 240 -6.44 2.66 1.27
CA GLY A 240 -6.15 2.09 2.59
C GLY A 240 -7.42 1.60 3.30
N SER A 241 -7.31 0.46 3.98
CA SER A 241 -8.37 -0.16 4.77
C SER A 241 -7.82 -0.68 6.11
N ARG A 242 -8.70 -1.21 6.96
CA ARG A 242 -8.40 -1.77 8.29
C ARG A 242 -7.30 -2.82 8.26
N ARG A 243 -7.19 -3.59 7.15
CA ARG A 243 -6.12 -4.58 6.95
C ARG A 243 -4.73 -3.95 6.94
N ASP A 244 -4.60 -2.72 6.44
CA ASP A 244 -3.33 -2.02 6.29
C ASP A 244 -2.71 -1.67 7.63
N ASP A 245 -3.53 -1.20 8.58
CA ASP A 245 -3.09 -0.89 9.94
C ASP A 245 -2.65 -2.15 10.69
N LEU A 246 -3.40 -3.25 10.55
CA LEU A 246 -3.07 -4.53 11.18
C LEU A 246 -1.81 -5.19 10.58
N GLU A 247 -1.63 -5.12 9.25
CA GLU A 247 -0.39 -5.56 8.60
C GLU A 247 0.81 -4.73 9.05
N SER A 248 0.63 -3.40 9.17
CA SER A 248 1.67 -2.49 9.66
C SER A 248 1.99 -2.74 11.15
N LEU A 249 0.98 -3.07 11.96
CA LEU A 249 1.17 -3.49 13.35
C LEU A 249 1.95 -4.80 13.42
N ALA A 250 1.64 -5.79 12.59
CA ALA A 250 2.39 -7.05 12.57
C ALA A 250 3.89 -6.81 12.27
N TYR A 251 4.21 -5.97 11.29
CA TYR A 251 5.60 -5.58 11.01
C TYR A 251 6.25 -4.81 12.17
N THR A 252 5.47 -3.96 12.86
CA THR A 252 5.92 -3.23 14.05
C THR A 252 6.27 -4.19 15.20
N LEU A 253 5.42 -5.16 15.50
CA LEU A 253 5.66 -6.14 16.57
C LEU A 253 6.88 -7.02 16.28
N ILE A 254 7.03 -7.51 15.04
CA ILE A 254 8.20 -8.29 14.64
C ILE A 254 9.48 -7.44 14.72
N PHE A 255 9.41 -6.15 14.37
CA PHE A 255 10.53 -5.24 14.54
C PHE A 255 10.92 -5.08 16.01
N LEU A 256 9.96 -4.88 16.92
CA LEU A 256 10.24 -4.72 18.35
C LEU A 256 10.89 -5.98 18.96
N LEU A 257 10.53 -7.17 18.47
CA LEU A 257 11.14 -8.43 18.90
C LEU A 257 12.53 -8.68 18.30
N ARG A 258 12.72 -8.39 17.02
CA ARG A 258 13.92 -8.81 16.25
C ARG A 258 14.94 -7.70 16.03
N GLY A 259 14.53 -6.46 16.25
CA GLY A 259 15.28 -5.23 15.96
C GLY A 259 15.49 -4.90 14.49
N ARG A 260 15.08 -5.80 13.57
CA ARG A 260 15.18 -5.59 12.13
C ARG A 260 14.11 -6.35 11.35
N LEU A 261 13.80 -5.83 10.17
CA LEU A 261 12.93 -6.43 9.16
C LEU A 261 13.75 -6.79 7.90
N PRO A 262 13.37 -7.85 7.15
CA PRO A 262 14.15 -8.34 6.00
C PRO A 262 14.31 -7.37 4.82
N TRP A 263 13.55 -6.27 4.81
CA TRP A 263 13.52 -5.25 3.76
C TRP A 263 14.16 -3.92 4.17
N GLN A 264 15.00 -3.91 5.21
CA GLN A 264 15.80 -2.74 5.55
C GLN A 264 17.10 -2.68 4.71
N GLY A 265 17.62 -1.47 4.48
CA GLY A 265 18.89 -1.24 3.78
C GLY A 265 18.78 -0.75 2.33
N TYR A 266 17.61 -0.84 1.70
CA TYR A 266 17.40 -0.30 0.36
C TYR A 266 17.46 1.25 0.33
N GLN A 267 18.12 1.80 -0.68
CA GLN A 267 18.32 3.24 -0.91
C GLN A 267 17.97 3.62 -2.36
N GLY A 268 17.92 4.92 -2.65
CA GLY A 268 17.64 5.47 -3.99
C GLY A 268 16.15 5.58 -4.32
N GLU A 269 15.85 6.08 -5.52
CA GLU A 269 14.48 6.40 -5.96
C GLU A 269 13.57 5.17 -6.03
N ASN A 270 14.13 3.99 -6.35
CA ASN A 270 13.39 2.72 -6.45
C ASN A 270 13.24 1.98 -5.10
N LYS A 271 13.61 2.61 -3.98
CA LYS A 271 13.54 2.00 -2.64
C LYS A 271 12.16 1.43 -2.31
N GLY A 272 11.09 2.19 -2.58
CA GLY A 272 9.72 1.75 -2.29
C GLY A 272 9.36 0.45 -3.03
N PHE A 273 9.69 0.40 -4.33
CA PHE A 273 9.49 -0.79 -5.16
C PHE A 273 10.26 -2.01 -4.62
N LEU A 274 11.54 -1.86 -4.29
CA LEU A 274 12.37 -2.96 -3.78
C LEU A 274 11.88 -3.47 -2.41
N VAL A 275 11.47 -2.55 -1.53
CA VAL A 275 10.87 -2.91 -0.24
C VAL A 275 9.57 -3.67 -0.42
N CYS A 276 8.68 -3.21 -1.30
CA CYS A 276 7.42 -3.89 -1.61
C CYS A 276 7.66 -5.29 -2.16
N LYS A 277 8.56 -5.41 -3.16
CA LYS A 277 8.98 -6.69 -3.74
C LYS A 277 9.48 -7.66 -2.67
N LYS A 278 10.34 -7.18 -1.77
CA LYS A 278 10.90 -7.99 -0.69
C LYS A 278 9.84 -8.42 0.33
N LYS A 279 8.91 -7.53 0.70
CA LYS A 279 7.77 -7.86 1.57
C LYS A 279 6.90 -8.96 0.99
N MET A 280 6.51 -8.82 -0.28
CA MET A 280 5.68 -9.81 -0.97
C MET A 280 6.39 -11.17 -1.15
N ALA A 281 7.71 -11.17 -1.25
CA ALA A 281 8.51 -12.40 -1.33
C ALA A 281 8.86 -13.02 0.04
N THR A 282 8.55 -12.34 1.15
CA THR A 282 8.88 -12.82 2.50
C THR A 282 7.66 -13.50 3.11
N SER A 283 7.75 -14.80 3.34
CA SER A 283 6.68 -15.54 4.00
C SER A 283 6.62 -15.23 5.51
N PRO A 284 5.47 -15.46 6.18
CA PRO A 284 5.34 -15.35 7.63
C PRO A 284 6.38 -16.18 8.40
N GLU A 285 6.72 -17.38 7.92
CA GLU A 285 7.79 -18.23 8.46
C GLU A 285 9.12 -17.47 8.47
N SER A 286 9.51 -16.91 7.31
CA SER A 286 10.77 -16.22 7.13
C SER A 286 10.82 -14.91 7.93
N LEU A 287 9.70 -14.19 7.96
CA LEU A 287 9.55 -12.94 8.70
C LEU A 287 9.65 -13.14 10.21
N CYS A 288 8.98 -14.17 10.74
CA CYS A 288 8.96 -14.47 12.17
C CYS A 288 10.24 -15.19 12.62
N GLY A 289 10.81 -16.07 11.80
CA GLY A 289 11.99 -16.86 12.18
C GLY A 289 11.74 -17.63 13.48
N ILE A 290 12.45 -17.27 14.55
CA ILE A 290 12.34 -17.89 15.89
C ILE A 290 11.32 -17.19 16.81
N CYS A 291 10.54 -16.22 16.32
CA CYS A 291 9.49 -15.59 17.12
C CYS A 291 8.45 -16.64 17.59
N PRO A 292 7.83 -16.45 18.76
CA PRO A 292 6.77 -17.34 19.24
C PRO A 292 5.60 -17.48 18.26
N GLN A 293 4.98 -18.67 18.24
CA GLN A 293 3.93 -19.03 17.30
C GLN A 293 2.76 -18.02 17.22
N PRO A 294 2.28 -17.40 18.32
CA PRO A 294 1.25 -16.35 18.24
C PRO A 294 1.53 -15.21 17.27
N PHE A 295 2.78 -14.72 17.22
CA PHE A 295 3.16 -13.64 16.30
C PHE A 295 3.08 -14.08 14.85
N ARG A 296 3.49 -15.32 14.57
CA ARG A 296 3.40 -15.91 13.23
C ARG A 296 1.95 -16.10 12.81
N ASN A 297 1.10 -16.62 13.69
CA ASN A 297 -0.33 -16.77 13.43
C ASN A 297 -1.00 -15.40 13.17
N PHE A 298 -0.58 -14.35 13.89
CA PHE A 298 -1.07 -13.00 13.65
C PHE A 298 -0.65 -12.47 12.29
N VAL A 299 0.63 -12.63 11.90
CA VAL A 299 1.13 -12.26 10.56
C VAL A 299 0.35 -13.03 9.48
N GLU A 300 0.23 -14.35 9.60
CA GLU A 300 -0.50 -15.21 8.64
C GLU A 300 -1.96 -14.77 8.48
N TYR A 301 -2.61 -14.38 9.56
CA TYR A 301 -3.98 -13.86 9.53
C TYR A 301 -4.08 -12.54 8.77
N VAL A 302 -3.28 -11.53 9.15
CA VAL A 302 -3.46 -10.16 8.62
C VAL A 302 -3.07 -10.01 7.15
N VAL A 303 -2.06 -10.76 6.68
CA VAL A 303 -1.63 -10.69 5.27
C VAL A 303 -2.63 -11.33 4.29
N ASN A 304 -3.62 -12.06 4.82
CA ASN A 304 -4.67 -12.71 4.04
C ASN A 304 -6.05 -12.05 4.21
N LEU A 305 -6.13 -10.85 4.80
CA LEU A 305 -7.38 -10.08 4.87
C LEU A 305 -7.73 -9.44 3.51
N LYS A 306 -9.00 -9.55 3.10
CA LYS A 306 -9.52 -8.79 1.95
C LYS A 306 -9.67 -7.31 2.27
N PHE A 307 -9.80 -6.49 1.23
CA PHE A 307 -9.93 -5.04 1.34
C PHE A 307 -11.12 -4.62 2.19
N ASP A 308 -12.27 -5.26 2.01
CA ASP A 308 -13.53 -4.96 2.67
C ASP A 308 -13.85 -5.89 3.85
N GLU A 309 -13.02 -6.90 4.10
CA GLU A 309 -13.20 -7.87 5.19
C GLU A 309 -13.11 -7.19 6.56
N GLU A 310 -14.06 -7.49 7.44
CA GLU A 310 -14.04 -7.06 8.82
C GLU A 310 -13.06 -7.91 9.64
N PRO A 311 -12.00 -7.32 10.22
CA PRO A 311 -11.06 -8.09 11.02
C PRO A 311 -11.70 -8.62 12.30
N ASN A 312 -11.41 -9.88 12.64
CA ASN A 312 -11.79 -10.46 13.91
C ASN A 312 -10.77 -10.08 14.98
N TYR A 313 -10.85 -8.84 15.47
CA TYR A 313 -9.94 -8.27 16.47
C TYR A 313 -9.84 -9.13 17.74
N ALA A 314 -10.97 -9.71 18.17
CA ALA A 314 -11.05 -10.60 19.33
C ALA A 314 -10.19 -11.86 19.15
N ARG A 315 -10.25 -12.50 17.97
CA ARG A 315 -9.36 -13.61 17.62
C ARG A 315 -7.90 -13.17 17.61
N CYS A 316 -7.58 -12.02 17.02
CA CYS A 316 -6.20 -11.51 17.01
C CYS A 316 -5.63 -11.33 18.42
N ILE A 317 -6.42 -10.78 19.34
CA ILE A 317 -6.03 -10.61 20.75
C ILE A 317 -5.80 -11.98 21.41
N SER A 318 -6.71 -12.93 21.23
CA SER A 318 -6.63 -14.26 21.86
C SER A 318 -5.40 -15.08 21.47
N LEU A 319 -4.73 -14.75 20.36
CA LEU A 319 -3.47 -15.40 19.98
C LEU A 319 -2.40 -15.21 21.07
N PHE A 320 -2.43 -14.09 21.78
CA PHE A 320 -1.41 -13.71 22.76
C PHE A 320 -1.74 -14.13 24.20
N ASP A 321 -2.93 -14.69 24.47
CA ASP A 321 -3.37 -15.06 25.83
C ASP A 321 -2.39 -15.98 26.54
N GLY A 322 -1.77 -16.93 25.81
CA GLY A 322 -0.81 -17.88 26.37
C GLY A 322 0.58 -17.30 26.68
N ILE A 323 0.85 -16.05 26.28
CA ILE A 323 2.13 -15.37 26.54
C ILE A 323 2.04 -14.45 27.76
N VAL A 324 0.87 -13.83 27.98
CA VAL A 324 0.73 -12.75 28.95
C VAL A 324 0.39 -13.32 30.33
N GLY A 325 1.10 -12.86 31.37
CA GLY A 325 0.87 -13.31 32.74
C GLY A 325 -0.58 -13.10 33.22
N PRO A 326 -1.12 -13.99 34.09
CA PRO A 326 -2.52 -13.94 34.52
C PRO A 326 -2.84 -12.73 35.39
N ASN A 327 -1.85 -12.15 36.06
CA ASN A 327 -2.01 -10.98 36.92
C ASN A 327 -1.80 -9.68 36.11
N PRO A 328 -2.84 -8.85 35.87
CA PRO A 328 -2.73 -7.60 35.11
C PRO A 328 -1.79 -6.56 35.74
N ASP A 329 -1.69 -6.53 37.08
CA ASP A 329 -0.98 -5.46 37.80
C ASP A 329 0.54 -5.49 37.56
N ILE A 330 1.08 -6.71 37.35
CA ILE A 330 2.51 -6.93 37.11
C ILE A 330 2.89 -6.87 35.62
N ARG A 331 1.91 -6.76 34.71
CA ARG A 331 2.20 -6.69 33.27
C ARG A 331 3.05 -5.45 32.97
N PRO A 332 3.96 -5.54 31.98
CA PRO A 332 4.78 -4.40 31.56
C PRO A 332 3.94 -3.29 30.90
N ILE A 333 2.79 -3.64 30.30
CA ILE A 333 1.88 -2.73 29.63
C ILE A 333 0.44 -3.07 30.06
N ASN A 334 -0.37 -2.04 30.27
CA ASN A 334 -1.79 -2.21 30.56
C ASN A 334 -2.53 -2.72 29.31
N THR A 335 -3.39 -3.72 29.49
CA THR A 335 -4.20 -4.38 28.44
C THR A 335 -5.70 -4.28 28.71
N ASP A 336 -6.12 -3.43 29.65
CA ASP A 336 -7.52 -3.24 30.07
C ASP A 336 -8.42 -2.78 28.92
N GLY A 337 -7.84 -2.05 27.95
CA GLY A 337 -8.54 -1.64 26.73
C GLY A 337 -9.10 -2.82 25.95
N ALA A 338 -8.44 -3.98 26.02
CA ALA A 338 -8.85 -5.19 25.32
C ALA A 338 -9.90 -6.01 26.08
N GLN A 339 -10.19 -5.72 27.36
CA GLN A 339 -11.08 -6.55 28.21
C GLN A 339 -12.42 -6.85 27.53
N LYS A 340 -13.08 -5.85 26.94
CA LYS A 340 -14.37 -6.04 26.23
C LYS A 340 -14.27 -7.05 25.08
N LEU A 341 -13.17 -7.03 24.33
CA LEU A 341 -12.92 -7.97 23.25
C LEU A 341 -12.58 -9.37 23.80
N VAL A 342 -11.83 -9.44 24.89
CA VAL A 342 -11.50 -10.69 25.59
C VAL A 342 -12.77 -11.37 26.14
N TYR A 343 -13.72 -10.62 26.72
CA TYR A 343 -15.01 -11.16 27.17
C TYR A 343 -15.84 -11.78 26.03
N GLN A 344 -15.80 -11.19 24.83
CA GLN A 344 -16.47 -11.78 23.65
C GLN A 344 -15.88 -13.14 23.27
N VAL A 345 -14.57 -13.33 23.46
CA VAL A 345 -13.92 -14.65 23.28
C VAL A 345 -14.35 -15.61 24.39
N GLY A 346 -14.40 -15.17 25.64
CA GLY A 346 -14.80 -15.99 26.79
C GLY A 346 -16.22 -16.56 26.69
N GLN A 347 -17.19 -15.76 26.22
CA GLN A 347 -18.56 -16.25 25.97
C GLN A 347 -18.63 -17.26 24.81
N LYS A 348 -17.75 -17.14 23.81
CA LYS A 348 -17.64 -18.14 22.73
C LYS A 348 -16.91 -19.40 23.18
N ARG A 349 -15.93 -19.32 24.08
CA ARG A 349 -15.27 -20.49 24.69
C ARG A 349 -16.26 -21.39 25.45
N GLY A 350 -17.30 -20.82 26.07
CA GLY A 350 -18.41 -21.60 26.67
C GLY A 350 -19.24 -22.43 25.66
N ARG A 351 -19.09 -22.17 24.35
CA ARG A 351 -19.68 -22.96 23.26
C ARG A 351 -18.64 -23.74 22.43
N LEU A 352 -17.34 -23.63 22.74
CA LEU A 352 -16.23 -24.18 21.96
C LEU A 352 -15.41 -25.19 22.80
N ILE A 353 -16.09 -26.17 23.40
CA ILE A 353 -15.44 -27.44 23.79
C ILE A 353 -15.38 -28.42 22.59
N VAL A 354 -15.95 -28.04 21.45
CA VAL A 354 -15.81 -28.78 20.19
C VAL A 354 -15.66 -27.77 19.06
N ASP A 355 -14.42 -27.44 18.68
CA ASP A 355 -14.04 -27.04 17.32
C ASP A 355 -12.51 -27.01 17.21
N GLU A 356 -11.88 -28.15 17.52
CA GLU A 356 -10.59 -28.51 16.91
C GLU A 356 -10.77 -28.90 15.41
N ASN A 357 -11.99 -28.79 14.87
CA ASN A 357 -12.35 -29.13 13.50
C ASN A 357 -12.40 -27.93 12.51
N ASP A 358 -12.04 -26.72 12.94
CA ASP A 358 -12.00 -25.55 12.03
C ASP A 358 -10.82 -25.61 11.02
N ASP A 359 -10.06 -26.72 11.02
CA ASP A 359 -9.09 -27.10 9.98
C ASP A 359 -9.74 -27.54 8.65
N GLU A 360 -11.08 -27.66 8.58
CA GLU A 360 -11.81 -27.98 7.34
C GLU A 360 -12.18 -26.77 6.47
N GLN A 361 -12.04 -25.52 6.95
CA GLN A 361 -12.20 -24.37 6.07
C GLN A 361 -10.94 -24.20 5.21
N PRO A 362 -11.06 -24.14 3.87
CA PRO A 362 -9.89 -23.94 3.01
C PRO A 362 -9.16 -22.67 3.45
N LYS A 363 -7.94 -22.81 3.95
CA LYS A 363 -7.10 -21.70 4.40
C LYS A 363 -7.09 -20.65 3.28
N LYS A 364 -7.70 -19.47 3.52
CA LYS A 364 -7.76 -18.36 2.56
C LYS A 364 -6.31 -17.96 2.23
N LYS A 365 -5.84 -18.40 1.07
CA LYS A 365 -4.51 -18.12 0.55
C LYS A 365 -4.57 -16.93 -0.41
N ILE A 366 -4.87 -15.73 0.14
CA ILE A 366 -5.03 -14.52 -0.67
C ILE A 366 -3.66 -14.04 -1.18
N ARG A 367 -2.66 -14.06 -0.30
CA ARG A 367 -1.28 -13.66 -0.65
C ARG A 367 -0.28 -14.81 -0.57
N MET A 368 -0.65 -15.90 0.09
CA MET A 368 0.23 -17.01 0.42
C MET A 368 0.11 -18.17 -0.59
N GLY A 369 1.17 -18.47 -1.33
CA GLY A 369 1.28 -19.66 -2.18
C GLY A 369 2.65 -19.71 -2.86
N MET A 370 2.95 -20.80 -3.59
CA MET A 370 4.23 -20.91 -4.30
C MET A 370 4.19 -19.97 -5.51
N PRO A 371 5.11 -18.99 -5.62
CA PRO A 371 5.17 -18.12 -6.79
C PRO A 371 5.39 -18.96 -8.03
N ALA A 372 4.49 -18.85 -9.00
CA ALA A 372 4.60 -19.51 -10.29
C ALA A 372 4.57 -18.46 -11.39
N THR A 373 5.39 -18.63 -12.42
CA THR A 373 5.21 -17.88 -13.67
C THR A 373 4.25 -18.68 -14.53
N GLN A 374 3.14 -18.05 -14.92
CA GLN A 374 2.04 -18.70 -15.62
C GLN A 374 1.58 -17.84 -16.80
N TRP A 375 0.97 -18.49 -17.79
CA TRP A 375 0.15 -17.84 -18.79
C TRP A 375 -1.11 -17.32 -18.12
N ILE A 376 -1.38 -16.03 -18.30
CA ILE A 376 -2.58 -15.36 -17.84
C ILE A 376 -3.37 -15.00 -19.09
N SER A 377 -4.49 -15.68 -19.29
CA SER A 377 -5.34 -15.55 -20.47
C SER A 377 -6.66 -14.89 -20.10
N VAL A 378 -7.08 -13.91 -20.87
CA VAL A 378 -8.35 -13.19 -20.71
C VAL A 378 -9.26 -13.58 -21.87
N TYR A 379 -10.47 -14.02 -21.55
CA TYR A 379 -11.49 -14.40 -22.52
C TYR A 379 -12.68 -13.46 -22.42
N ASN A 380 -13.21 -13.03 -23.57
CA ASN A 380 -14.43 -12.23 -23.63
C ASN A 380 -15.50 -12.98 -24.41
N ALA A 381 -16.74 -12.88 -23.97
CA ALA A 381 -17.87 -13.30 -24.78
C ALA A 381 -17.99 -12.40 -26.01
N ARG A 382 -18.13 -13.02 -27.18
CA ARG A 382 -18.35 -12.33 -28.45
C ARG A 382 -19.36 -13.09 -29.29
N ARG A 383 -19.90 -12.40 -30.30
CA ARG A 383 -20.63 -13.10 -31.37
C ARG A 383 -19.67 -14.10 -32.03
N PRO A 384 -20.19 -15.24 -32.54
CA PRO A 384 -19.37 -16.25 -33.21
C PRO A 384 -18.45 -15.61 -34.25
N MET A 385 -17.14 -15.81 -34.09
CA MET A 385 -16.11 -15.28 -34.98
C MET A 385 -14.99 -16.30 -35.22
N LYS A 386 -14.28 -16.15 -36.34
CA LYS A 386 -13.06 -16.92 -36.59
C LYS A 386 -11.92 -16.34 -35.75
N GLN A 387 -11.26 -17.20 -34.98
CA GLN A 387 -10.04 -16.88 -34.24
C GLN A 387 -9.02 -18.00 -34.46
N ARG A 388 -7.74 -17.63 -34.58
CA ARG A 388 -6.59 -18.51 -34.71
C ARG A 388 -5.55 -18.11 -33.68
N TYR A 389 -4.87 -19.09 -33.11
CA TYR A 389 -3.72 -18.86 -32.26
C TYR A 389 -2.51 -19.63 -32.76
N HIS A 390 -1.32 -19.06 -32.55
CA HIS A 390 -0.05 -19.73 -32.69
C HIS A 390 0.74 -19.53 -31.40
N TYR A 391 1.45 -20.56 -30.93
CA TYR A 391 2.29 -20.47 -29.73
C TYR A 391 3.58 -21.26 -29.97
N ASN A 392 4.60 -21.02 -29.14
CA ASN A 392 5.95 -21.56 -29.34
C ASN A 392 6.54 -21.18 -30.72
N VAL A 393 6.20 -20.00 -31.22
CA VAL A 393 6.69 -19.48 -32.51
C VAL A 393 8.04 -18.81 -32.29
N ALA A 394 9.04 -19.20 -33.06
CA ALA A 394 10.35 -18.54 -33.07
C ALA A 394 10.31 -17.28 -33.97
N ASP A 395 11.20 -16.31 -33.70
CA ASP A 395 11.26 -15.01 -34.41
C ASP A 395 11.22 -15.17 -35.93
N ASN A 396 12.02 -16.09 -36.48
CA ASN A 396 12.13 -16.33 -37.93
C ASN A 396 10.86 -16.93 -38.57
N ARG A 397 9.90 -17.43 -37.79
CA ARG A 397 8.63 -18.00 -38.28
C ARG A 397 7.45 -17.06 -38.15
N LEU A 398 7.60 -15.93 -37.45
CA LEU A 398 6.50 -14.97 -37.22
C LEU A 398 5.86 -14.51 -38.52
N VAL A 399 6.67 -14.06 -39.49
CA VAL A 399 6.19 -13.49 -40.76
C VAL A 399 5.29 -14.46 -41.51
N GLN A 400 5.66 -15.75 -41.57
CA GLN A 400 4.90 -16.78 -42.27
C GLN A 400 3.50 -17.00 -41.64
N HIS A 401 3.42 -17.03 -40.31
CA HIS A 401 2.15 -17.17 -39.61
C HIS A 401 1.23 -15.96 -39.80
N ILE A 402 1.81 -14.76 -39.80
CA ILE A 402 1.06 -13.51 -39.96
C ILE A 402 0.51 -13.39 -41.39
N GLN A 403 1.33 -13.63 -42.41
CA GLN A 403 0.89 -13.61 -43.82
C GLN A 403 -0.28 -14.56 -44.06
N LYS A 404 -0.16 -15.80 -43.58
CA LYS A 404 -1.23 -16.79 -43.70
C LYS A 404 -2.51 -16.36 -42.96
N GLY A 405 -2.39 -15.70 -41.81
CA GLY A 405 -3.55 -15.15 -41.11
C GLY A 405 -4.23 -14.03 -41.90
N ASN A 406 -3.44 -13.10 -42.46
CA ASN A 406 -3.94 -12.00 -43.28
C ASN A 406 -4.67 -12.51 -44.54
N GLU A 407 -4.14 -13.54 -45.22
CA GLU A 407 -4.80 -14.21 -46.36
C GLU A 407 -6.17 -14.77 -45.99
N ASP A 408 -6.34 -15.23 -44.75
CA ASP A 408 -7.58 -15.76 -44.21
C ASP A 408 -8.51 -14.68 -43.62
N GLY A 409 -8.14 -13.40 -43.73
CA GLY A 409 -8.87 -12.26 -43.15
C GLY A 409 -8.81 -12.21 -41.61
N LEU A 410 -7.78 -12.81 -41.01
CA LEU A 410 -7.52 -12.80 -39.57
C LEU A 410 -6.38 -11.85 -39.26
N PHE A 411 -6.59 -10.95 -38.30
CA PHE A 411 -5.60 -9.94 -37.94
C PHE A 411 -5.18 -10.09 -36.48
N ILE A 412 -3.94 -9.73 -36.17
CA ILE A 412 -3.38 -9.84 -34.81
C ILE A 412 -4.20 -8.96 -33.86
N SER A 413 -4.72 -9.57 -32.80
CA SER A 413 -5.47 -8.91 -31.73
C SER A 413 -4.73 -8.93 -30.40
N SER A 414 -3.86 -9.92 -30.15
CA SER A 414 -3.03 -9.97 -28.95
C SER A 414 -1.75 -10.78 -29.18
N VAL A 415 -0.67 -10.41 -28.48
CA VAL A 415 0.63 -11.08 -28.56
C VAL A 415 1.24 -11.16 -27.17
N ALA A 416 1.95 -12.25 -26.88
CA ALA A 416 2.80 -12.37 -25.71
C ALA A 416 4.07 -13.19 -26.03
N SER A 417 5.08 -13.09 -25.17
CA SER A 417 6.29 -13.91 -25.26
C SER A 417 6.52 -14.70 -23.97
N SER A 418 7.02 -15.92 -24.11
CA SER A 418 7.53 -16.76 -23.03
C SER A 418 8.83 -17.41 -23.46
N SER A 419 9.92 -17.22 -22.71
CA SER A 419 11.24 -17.79 -23.02
C SER A 419 11.71 -17.55 -24.47
N ASN A 420 11.49 -16.35 -25.00
CA ASN A 420 11.80 -15.94 -26.39
C ASN A 420 10.97 -16.63 -27.47
N LEU A 421 9.86 -17.26 -27.11
CA LEU A 421 8.90 -17.80 -28.05
C LEU A 421 7.60 -17.00 -27.98
N TRP A 422 6.99 -16.79 -29.13
CA TRP A 422 5.81 -15.96 -29.28
C TRP A 422 4.52 -16.78 -29.19
N ALA A 423 3.52 -16.17 -28.59
CA ALA A 423 2.12 -16.49 -28.73
C ALA A 423 1.42 -15.36 -29.50
N LEU A 424 0.78 -15.70 -30.62
CA LEU A 424 0.02 -14.81 -31.49
C LEU A 424 -1.46 -15.20 -31.44
N ILE A 425 -2.33 -14.22 -31.18
CA ILE A 425 -3.77 -14.37 -31.31
C ILE A 425 -4.24 -13.50 -32.48
N MET A 426 -4.98 -14.11 -33.41
CA MET A 426 -5.47 -13.46 -34.62
C MET A 426 -6.97 -13.74 -34.78
N ASP A 427 -7.77 -12.72 -35.07
CA ASP A 427 -9.21 -12.90 -35.27
C ASP A 427 -9.83 -11.92 -36.28
N ALA A 428 -11.03 -12.29 -36.75
CA ALA A 428 -11.84 -11.49 -37.66
C ALA A 428 -12.66 -10.41 -36.94
N GLY A 429 -12.70 -10.41 -35.61
CA GLY A 429 -13.51 -9.50 -34.78
C GLY A 429 -12.80 -8.20 -34.39
N THR A 430 -11.63 -7.95 -34.94
CA THR A 430 -10.86 -6.72 -34.75
C THR A 430 -11.47 -5.52 -35.49
N GLY A 431 -12.18 -5.77 -36.60
CA GLY A 431 -12.65 -4.73 -37.50
C GLY A 431 -11.55 -4.13 -38.40
N PHE A 432 -10.37 -4.76 -38.46
CA PHE A 432 -9.27 -4.33 -39.31
C PHE A 432 -9.46 -4.78 -40.76
N THR A 433 -9.00 -3.97 -41.72
CA THR A 433 -8.99 -4.30 -43.16
C THR A 433 -7.59 -4.61 -43.69
N SER A 434 -6.54 -4.18 -42.98
CA SER A 434 -5.13 -4.49 -43.25
C SER A 434 -4.27 -4.25 -42.00
N GLN A 435 -3.10 -4.91 -41.92
CA GLN A 435 -2.05 -4.67 -40.91
C GLN A 435 -0.69 -4.66 -41.62
N GLU A 436 0.02 -3.52 -41.60
CA GLU A 436 1.32 -3.33 -42.26
C GLU A 436 2.44 -3.00 -41.24
N TRP A 437 3.70 -3.18 -41.67
CA TRP A 437 4.90 -2.86 -40.87
C TRP A 437 5.29 -1.38 -41.00
N ILE A 438 5.94 -0.84 -39.96
CA ILE A 438 5.81 0.58 -39.56
C ILE A 438 6.62 1.62 -40.31
N MET A 439 7.65 1.29 -41.07
CA MET A 439 8.74 2.25 -41.31
C MET A 439 8.33 3.60 -41.97
N GLU A 440 7.13 3.78 -42.55
CA GLU A 440 6.75 5.03 -43.26
C GLU A 440 5.31 5.59 -43.08
N GLN A 441 4.49 5.17 -42.09
CA GLN A 441 3.02 5.35 -42.21
C GLN A 441 2.32 6.36 -41.26
N TRP A 442 3.05 7.28 -40.61
CA TRP A 442 2.44 8.20 -39.63
C TRP A 442 1.49 9.24 -40.27
N GLU A 443 1.77 9.66 -41.50
CA GLU A 443 0.95 10.62 -42.25
C GLU A 443 -0.32 9.99 -42.85
N ARG A 444 -0.51 8.67 -42.73
CA ARG A 444 -1.61 7.92 -43.36
C ARG A 444 -2.69 7.40 -42.40
N ASN A 445 -2.77 7.94 -41.17
CA ASN A 445 -3.84 7.68 -40.18
C ASN A 445 -3.98 6.23 -39.66
N PHE A 446 -2.89 5.47 -39.56
CA PHE A 446 -2.92 4.11 -38.98
C PHE A 446 -2.87 4.11 -37.44
N TYR A 447 -3.60 3.17 -36.80
CA TYR A 447 -3.65 2.98 -35.35
C TYR A 447 -2.82 1.77 -34.90
N ILE A 448 -2.36 1.79 -33.65
CA ILE A 448 -1.62 0.68 -33.06
C ILE A 448 -2.57 -0.28 -32.32
N THR A 449 -2.42 -1.57 -32.61
CA THR A 449 -3.41 -2.60 -32.26
C THR A 449 -2.89 -3.69 -31.32
N ALA A 450 -1.61 -4.09 -31.42
CA ALA A 450 -1.00 -5.11 -30.55
C ALA A 450 0.53 -4.96 -30.48
N LEU A 451 1.12 -5.34 -29.35
CA LEU A 451 2.56 -5.18 -29.08
C LEU A 451 3.01 -6.29 -28.12
N ALA A 452 4.21 -6.82 -28.30
CA ALA A 452 4.86 -7.69 -27.32
C ALA A 452 6.38 -7.66 -27.49
N GLY A 453 7.12 -7.95 -26.43
CA GLY A 453 8.58 -8.08 -26.45
C GLY A 453 9.03 -9.45 -25.93
N ALA A 454 10.22 -9.86 -26.33
CA ALA A 454 10.90 -11.07 -25.87
C ALA A 454 12.11 -10.71 -24.98
N ASN A 455 12.62 -11.68 -24.23
CA ASN A 455 13.73 -11.46 -23.29
C ASN A 455 15.09 -11.32 -23.99
N ASN A 456 15.21 -11.77 -25.23
CA ASN A 456 16.38 -11.61 -26.10
C ASN A 456 16.50 -10.20 -26.70
N GLY A 457 15.59 -9.28 -26.37
CA GLY A 457 15.56 -7.93 -26.92
C GLY A 457 14.78 -7.80 -28.24
N SER A 458 14.31 -8.91 -28.84
CA SER A 458 13.37 -8.87 -29.95
C SER A 458 12.04 -8.28 -29.50
N SER A 459 11.38 -7.54 -30.39
CA SER A 459 10.05 -6.99 -30.14
C SER A 459 9.18 -7.15 -31.37
N LEU A 460 7.93 -7.57 -31.17
CA LEU A 460 6.89 -7.53 -32.19
C LEU A 460 6.08 -6.27 -31.93
N VAL A 461 6.35 -5.26 -32.75
CA VAL A 461 5.83 -3.91 -32.55
C VAL A 461 4.81 -3.54 -33.59
N ILE A 462 3.62 -3.22 -33.10
CA ILE A 462 2.79 -2.18 -33.68
C ILE A 462 2.91 -1.02 -32.65
N MET A 463 3.44 0.15 -33.06
CA MET A 463 4.24 1.17 -32.30
C MET A 463 3.92 1.51 -30.83
N SER A 464 4.94 1.81 -29.97
CA SER A 464 4.79 2.74 -28.81
C SER A 464 6.09 3.15 -28.10
N ARG A 465 5.94 4.04 -27.10
CA ARG A 465 6.92 4.52 -26.11
C ARG A 465 7.43 3.38 -25.21
N VAL A 466 8.75 3.32 -25.01
CA VAL A 466 9.45 2.34 -24.16
C VAL A 466 9.92 2.98 -22.83
N SER A 467 9.86 2.25 -21.72
CA SER A 467 10.36 2.68 -20.40
C SER A 467 10.84 1.49 -19.54
N ASP A 468 11.80 1.68 -18.64
CA ASP A 468 12.32 0.61 -17.76
C ASP A 468 11.42 0.29 -16.54
N THR A 469 10.47 1.17 -16.23
CA THR A 469 9.47 0.98 -15.17
C THR A 469 8.08 1.21 -15.72
N PHE A 470 7.06 0.69 -15.04
CA PHE A 470 5.68 0.89 -15.49
C PHE A 470 5.33 2.40 -15.50
N PRO A 471 5.00 3.01 -16.65
CA PRO A 471 5.00 4.47 -16.79
C PRO A 471 3.67 5.12 -16.33
N PHE A 472 3.18 4.79 -15.12
CA PHE A 472 1.86 5.22 -14.63
C PHE A 472 1.66 6.74 -14.64
N LYS A 473 2.65 7.53 -14.19
CA LYS A 473 2.54 9.01 -14.19
C LYS A 473 2.25 9.57 -15.59
N TRP A 474 2.88 8.99 -16.61
CA TRP A 474 2.63 9.39 -17.99
C TRP A 474 1.26 8.94 -18.47
N ILE A 475 0.87 7.69 -18.18
CA ILE A 475 -0.47 7.16 -18.50
C ILE A 475 -1.56 8.05 -17.88
N ASN A 476 -1.44 8.37 -16.59
CA ASN A 476 -2.39 9.21 -15.88
C ASN A 476 -2.47 10.64 -16.46
N LYS A 477 -1.32 11.23 -16.85
CA LYS A 477 -1.31 12.49 -17.59
C LYS A 477 -2.06 12.37 -18.92
N LYS A 478 -1.85 11.28 -19.66
CA LYS A 478 -2.48 11.04 -20.96
C LYS A 478 -3.98 10.74 -20.88
N TRP A 479 -4.45 10.06 -19.82
CA TRP A 479 -5.88 9.93 -19.52
C TRP A 479 -6.56 11.28 -19.38
N LYS A 480 -5.95 12.24 -18.67
CA LYS A 480 -6.47 13.62 -18.54
C LYS A 480 -6.49 14.39 -19.86
N GLU A 481 -5.60 14.05 -20.80
CA GLU A 481 -5.59 14.60 -22.15
C GLU A 481 -6.58 13.90 -23.09
N GLY A 482 -7.32 12.88 -22.63
CA GLY A 482 -8.31 12.14 -23.40
C GLY A 482 -7.74 10.98 -24.24
N PHE A 483 -6.51 10.55 -23.99
CA PHE A 483 -5.95 9.33 -24.57
C PHE A 483 -6.21 8.14 -23.66
N TYR A 484 -6.42 6.95 -24.23
CA TYR A 484 -6.62 5.70 -23.49
C TYR A 484 -5.63 4.64 -23.96
N VAL A 485 -5.15 3.81 -23.04
CA VAL A 485 -4.30 2.66 -23.35
C VAL A 485 -5.07 1.66 -24.21
N THR A 486 -4.51 1.29 -25.35
CA THR A 486 -5.09 0.31 -26.28
C THR A 486 -4.31 -0.99 -26.34
N ALA A 487 -3.00 -0.95 -26.04
CA ALA A 487 -2.16 -2.14 -25.96
C ALA A 487 -0.96 -1.89 -25.04
N MET A 488 -0.42 -2.97 -24.49
CA MET A 488 0.76 -2.97 -23.64
C MET A 488 1.64 -4.17 -23.96
N ALA A 489 2.93 -4.03 -23.69
CA ALA A 489 3.93 -5.07 -23.86
C ALA A 489 5.08 -4.92 -22.90
N THR A 490 5.88 -5.98 -22.81
CA THR A 490 7.11 -6.01 -22.04
C THR A 490 8.23 -6.70 -22.80
N ALA A 491 9.47 -6.27 -22.59
CA ALA A 491 10.69 -6.93 -23.06
C ALA A 491 11.71 -6.93 -21.93
N GLY A 492 11.90 -8.07 -21.26
CA GLY A 492 12.63 -8.12 -19.99
C GLY A 492 11.94 -7.29 -18.90
N SER A 493 12.61 -6.25 -18.40
CA SER A 493 12.04 -5.28 -17.45
C SER A 493 11.38 -4.08 -18.12
N ARG A 494 11.56 -3.90 -19.43
CA ARG A 494 11.05 -2.74 -20.15
C ARG A 494 9.58 -2.91 -20.47
N TRP A 495 8.84 -1.81 -20.36
CA TRP A 495 7.44 -1.67 -20.70
C TRP A 495 7.29 -0.86 -21.96
N ALA A 496 6.32 -1.22 -22.79
CA ALA A 496 5.89 -0.41 -23.91
C ALA A 496 4.36 -0.26 -23.88
N VAL A 497 3.88 0.99 -23.99
CA VAL A 497 2.47 1.34 -23.76
C VAL A 497 1.94 2.22 -24.88
N VAL A 498 0.89 1.72 -25.52
CA VAL A 498 0.21 2.35 -26.65
C VAL A 498 -1.03 3.09 -26.16
N MET A 499 -1.25 4.34 -26.60
CA MET A 499 -2.47 5.08 -26.25
C MET A 499 -3.10 5.82 -27.44
N SER A 500 -4.43 5.90 -27.49
CA SER A 500 -5.22 6.52 -28.56
C SER A 500 -6.39 7.37 -28.02
N ARG A 501 -6.75 8.48 -28.68
CA ARG A 501 -7.87 9.37 -28.25
C ARG A 501 -9.27 8.78 -28.48
N ASN A 502 -9.44 8.04 -29.57
CA ASN A 502 -10.74 7.49 -29.99
C ASN A 502 -10.86 5.99 -29.72
N ALA A 503 -10.29 5.51 -28.61
CA ALA A 503 -10.27 4.09 -28.27
C ALA A 503 -11.64 3.48 -27.90
N GLY A 504 -12.70 4.30 -27.84
CA GLY A 504 -14.04 3.83 -27.54
C GLY A 504 -14.30 3.59 -26.04
N PHE A 505 -13.51 4.16 -25.15
CA PHE A 505 -13.67 4.05 -23.69
C PHE A 505 -14.18 5.35 -23.06
N THR A 506 -14.92 5.25 -21.95
CA THR A 506 -15.33 6.38 -21.11
C THR A 506 -14.39 6.56 -19.93
N SER A 507 -14.02 5.46 -19.28
CA SER A 507 -13.12 5.41 -18.12
C SER A 507 -12.09 4.29 -18.29
N GLN A 508 -10.91 4.47 -17.69
CA GLN A 508 -9.85 3.48 -17.67
C GLN A 508 -9.06 3.57 -16.36
N VAL A 509 -8.69 2.40 -15.83
CA VAL A 509 -7.90 2.22 -14.60
C VAL A 509 -6.83 1.17 -14.82
N VAL A 510 -5.91 1.04 -13.86
CA VAL A 510 -4.87 0.02 -13.87
C VAL A 510 -4.92 -0.79 -12.58
N GLU A 511 -4.71 -2.10 -12.69
CA GLU A 511 -4.27 -2.97 -11.60
C GLU A 511 -2.81 -3.37 -11.85
N LEU A 512 -1.90 -2.87 -11.01
CA LEU A 512 -0.46 -3.16 -11.06
C LEU A 512 -0.05 -3.90 -9.79
N ASP A 513 0.52 -5.08 -9.93
CA ASP A 513 0.91 -5.92 -8.79
C ASP A 513 2.12 -6.80 -9.17
N PHE A 514 2.82 -7.35 -8.17
CA PHE A 514 3.89 -8.32 -8.37
C PHE A 514 3.35 -9.72 -8.69
N LEU A 515 2.05 -9.94 -8.48
CA LEU A 515 1.31 -11.17 -8.74
C LEU A 515 0.03 -10.84 -9.53
N TYR A 516 -0.71 -11.86 -10.00
CA TYR A 516 -2.03 -11.66 -10.58
C TYR A 516 -3.00 -10.99 -9.58
N PRO A 517 -3.51 -9.77 -9.84
CA PRO A 517 -4.28 -8.97 -8.88
C PRO A 517 -5.76 -9.38 -8.84
N SER A 518 -6.06 -10.59 -8.37
CA SER A 518 -7.42 -11.15 -8.41
C SER A 518 -8.46 -10.27 -7.71
N GLU A 519 -8.17 -9.81 -6.48
CA GLU A 519 -9.09 -8.96 -5.71
C GLU A 519 -9.44 -7.67 -6.46
N GLY A 520 -8.41 -6.95 -6.93
CA GLY A 520 -8.60 -5.71 -7.68
C GLY A 520 -9.42 -5.93 -8.96
N ILE A 521 -9.11 -6.97 -9.74
CA ILE A 521 -9.86 -7.30 -10.96
C ILE A 521 -11.35 -7.54 -10.66
N HIS A 522 -11.68 -8.34 -9.63
CA HIS A 522 -13.08 -8.60 -9.27
C HIS A 522 -13.80 -7.33 -8.82
N MET A 523 -13.18 -6.52 -7.94
CA MET A 523 -13.78 -5.25 -7.51
C MET A 523 -14.05 -4.30 -8.69
N ARG A 524 -13.16 -4.28 -9.69
CA ARG A 524 -13.36 -3.48 -10.91
C ARG A 524 -14.46 -4.07 -11.81
N TRP A 525 -14.56 -5.39 -11.93
CA TRP A 525 -15.64 -6.06 -12.68
C TRP A 525 -17.02 -5.74 -12.14
N ASP A 526 -17.17 -5.73 -10.81
CA ASP A 526 -18.42 -5.38 -10.12
C ASP A 526 -18.82 -3.92 -10.39
N ASN A 527 -17.85 -3.06 -10.74
CA ASN A 527 -18.04 -1.67 -11.11
C ASN A 527 -18.07 -1.42 -12.63
N GLY A 528 -18.31 -2.47 -13.43
CA GLY A 528 -18.52 -2.38 -14.88
C GLY A 528 -17.24 -2.23 -15.72
N TYR A 529 -16.05 -2.26 -15.10
CA TYR A 529 -14.80 -2.28 -15.85
C TYR A 529 -14.54 -3.66 -16.43
N ARG A 530 -13.81 -3.75 -17.55
CA ARG A 530 -13.33 -5.01 -18.13
C ARG A 530 -11.87 -4.88 -18.55
N ILE A 531 -11.10 -5.95 -18.42
CA ILE A 531 -9.71 -5.99 -18.85
C ILE A 531 -9.64 -5.77 -20.36
N THR A 532 -8.86 -4.80 -20.80
CA THR A 532 -8.69 -4.44 -22.22
C THR A 532 -7.26 -4.52 -22.69
N ALA A 533 -6.27 -4.49 -21.80
CA ALA A 533 -4.88 -4.76 -22.14
C ALA A 533 -4.15 -5.36 -20.93
N THR A 534 -3.25 -6.31 -21.19
CA THR A 534 -2.44 -6.96 -20.15
C THR A 534 -1.00 -7.09 -20.60
N ALA A 535 -0.06 -6.82 -19.72
CA ALA A 535 1.35 -7.14 -19.95
C ALA A 535 2.04 -7.45 -18.63
N ALA A 536 3.11 -8.24 -18.66
CA ALA A 536 3.82 -8.61 -17.46
C ALA A 536 5.33 -8.71 -17.70
N THR A 537 6.10 -8.17 -16.75
CA THR A 537 7.54 -8.43 -16.63
C THR A 537 7.74 -9.62 -15.68
N TRP A 538 9.00 -9.99 -15.45
CA TRP A 538 9.35 -10.94 -14.40
C TRP A 538 8.96 -10.51 -13.00
N ASP A 539 8.79 -9.20 -12.77
CA ASP A 539 8.54 -8.64 -11.44
C ASP A 539 7.12 -8.16 -11.22
N GLN A 540 6.43 -7.68 -12.27
CA GLN A 540 5.10 -7.08 -12.16
C GLN A 540 4.20 -7.47 -13.32
N ALA A 541 2.92 -7.64 -13.03
CA ALA A 541 1.85 -7.74 -14.00
C ALA A 541 0.97 -6.48 -13.95
N ALA A 542 0.67 -5.93 -15.12
CA ALA A 542 -0.21 -4.77 -15.28
C ALA A 542 -1.44 -5.15 -16.09
N PHE A 543 -2.61 -4.80 -15.57
CA PHE A 543 -3.91 -4.99 -16.20
C PHE A 543 -4.56 -3.63 -16.36
N ILE A 544 -4.85 -3.25 -17.59
CA ILE A 544 -5.66 -2.08 -17.87
C ILE A 544 -7.11 -2.54 -17.97
N LEU A 545 -7.97 -1.89 -17.20
CA LEU A 545 -9.41 -2.14 -17.24
C LEU A 545 -10.14 -0.89 -17.68
N SER A 546 -11.11 -1.05 -18.58
CA SER A 546 -11.81 0.06 -19.22
C SER A 546 -13.32 -0.15 -19.17
N ILE A 547 -14.07 0.95 -19.17
CA ILE A 547 -15.51 0.95 -19.42
C ILE A 547 -15.73 1.34 -20.89
N PRO A 548 -16.30 0.44 -21.72
CA PRO A 548 -16.64 0.76 -23.11
C PRO A 548 -17.71 1.86 -23.22
N ARG A 549 -17.57 2.75 -24.21
CA ARG A 549 -18.58 3.77 -24.56
C ARG A 549 -19.90 3.14 -25.04
N ARG A 550 -19.80 2.00 -25.71
CA ARG A 550 -20.96 1.21 -26.13
C ARG A 550 -21.00 -0.04 -25.29
N LYS A 551 -22.06 -0.20 -24.51
CA LYS A 551 -22.25 -1.40 -23.68
C LYS A 551 -22.28 -2.62 -24.60
N PRO A 552 -21.39 -3.61 -24.41
CA PRO A 552 -21.42 -4.82 -25.20
C PRO A 552 -22.72 -5.58 -24.95
N THR A 553 -23.15 -6.38 -25.92
CA THR A 553 -24.35 -7.23 -25.78
C THR A 553 -24.18 -8.31 -24.73
N ASP A 554 -22.94 -8.77 -24.53
CA ASP A 554 -22.56 -9.72 -23.50
C ASP A 554 -21.29 -9.19 -22.81
N GLU A 555 -21.35 -9.04 -21.49
CA GLU A 555 -20.27 -8.48 -20.68
C GLU A 555 -19.44 -9.57 -19.99
N THR A 556 -19.68 -10.84 -20.31
CA THR A 556 -18.97 -11.97 -19.71
C THR A 556 -17.49 -11.91 -20.08
N GLN A 557 -16.65 -11.86 -19.06
CA GLN A 557 -15.20 -11.91 -19.17
C GLN A 557 -14.66 -12.88 -18.13
N GLU A 558 -13.71 -13.72 -18.55
CA GLU A 558 -13.08 -14.70 -17.69
C GLU A 558 -11.56 -14.60 -17.78
N THR A 559 -10.89 -15.01 -16.70
CA THR A 559 -9.44 -15.10 -16.64
C THR A 559 -9.02 -16.50 -16.26
N LEU A 560 -8.02 -17.04 -16.95
CA LEU A 560 -7.44 -18.35 -16.70
C LEU A 560 -5.93 -18.23 -16.48
N ARG A 561 -5.41 -18.96 -15.50
CA ARG A 561 -3.98 -19.02 -15.18
C ARG A 561 -3.48 -20.45 -15.36
N THR A 562 -2.50 -20.67 -16.22
CA THR A 562 -1.97 -22.01 -16.52
C THR A 562 -0.45 -22.02 -16.63
N SER A 563 0.20 -23.10 -16.20
CA SER A 563 1.65 -23.26 -16.34
C SER A 563 2.09 -23.40 -17.81
N ALA A 564 1.30 -24.09 -18.62
CA ALA A 564 1.49 -24.20 -20.07
C ALA A 564 0.52 -23.30 -20.85
N PHE A 565 0.80 -23.06 -22.13
CA PHE A 565 -0.12 -22.33 -23.00
C PHE A 565 -1.48 -23.08 -23.05
N PRO A 566 -2.63 -22.40 -22.86
CA PRO A 566 -3.90 -23.06 -22.57
C PRO A 566 -4.65 -23.58 -23.81
N SER A 567 -3.97 -24.30 -24.70
CA SER A 567 -4.52 -24.72 -26.00
C SER A 567 -5.84 -25.52 -25.91
N GLN A 568 -5.96 -26.43 -24.95
CA GLN A 568 -7.20 -27.21 -24.75
C GLN A 568 -8.34 -26.31 -24.28
N HIS A 569 -8.08 -25.47 -23.27
CA HIS A 569 -9.08 -24.54 -22.74
C HIS A 569 -9.55 -23.55 -23.81
N VAL A 570 -8.67 -23.07 -24.71
CA VAL A 570 -9.07 -22.18 -25.80
C VAL A 570 -10.15 -22.82 -26.66
N LYS A 571 -9.99 -24.10 -27.01
CA LYS A 571 -10.99 -24.83 -27.81
C LYS A 571 -12.31 -25.01 -27.04
N ASP A 572 -12.23 -25.34 -25.75
CA ASP A 572 -13.40 -25.50 -24.88
C ASP A 572 -14.12 -24.16 -24.63
N LYS A 573 -13.40 -23.03 -24.70
CA LYS A 573 -13.98 -21.69 -24.55
C LYS A 573 -14.65 -21.23 -25.85
N TRP A 574 -14.10 -21.57 -27.02
CA TRP A 574 -14.73 -21.26 -28.30
C TRP A 574 -16.11 -21.89 -28.46
N SER A 575 -16.34 -23.11 -27.95
CA SER A 575 -17.66 -23.74 -27.99
C SER A 575 -18.73 -22.99 -27.16
N ASN A 576 -18.28 -22.16 -26.22
CA ASN A 576 -19.12 -21.28 -25.39
C ASN A 576 -19.11 -19.82 -25.86
N ASN A 577 -18.63 -19.53 -27.08
CA ASN A 577 -18.48 -18.18 -27.62
C ASN A 577 -17.56 -17.26 -26.80
N LEU A 578 -16.63 -17.85 -26.03
CA LEU A 578 -15.60 -17.14 -25.29
C LEU A 578 -14.30 -17.17 -26.10
N TYR A 579 -13.79 -15.99 -26.45
CA TYR A 579 -12.62 -15.82 -27.30
C TYR A 579 -11.49 -15.13 -26.55
N LEU A 580 -10.24 -15.51 -26.86
CA LEU A 580 -9.07 -14.84 -26.28
C LEU A 580 -9.06 -13.37 -26.67
N ALA A 581 -9.02 -12.50 -25.66
CA ALA A 581 -9.01 -11.05 -25.82
C ALA A 581 -7.66 -10.43 -25.47
N SER A 582 -6.96 -11.01 -24.48
CA SER A 582 -5.62 -10.59 -24.09
C SER A 582 -4.88 -11.75 -23.46
N ILE A 583 -3.56 -11.78 -23.60
CA ILE A 583 -2.72 -12.79 -22.98
C ILE A 583 -1.38 -12.17 -22.54
N CYS A 584 -0.86 -12.61 -21.39
CA CYS A 584 0.50 -12.32 -20.97
C CYS A 584 1.11 -13.51 -20.21
N TYR A 585 2.43 -13.48 -19.99
CA TYR A 585 3.14 -14.47 -19.20
C TYR A 585 3.80 -13.78 -18.01
N GLY A 586 3.35 -14.08 -16.80
CA GLY A 586 3.71 -13.32 -15.60
C GLY A 586 3.52 -14.12 -14.31
N ARG A 587 3.87 -13.51 -13.17
CA ARG A 587 3.77 -14.18 -11.87
C ARG A 587 2.34 -14.26 -11.36
N SER A 588 2.01 -15.39 -10.73
CA SER A 588 0.75 -15.66 -10.05
C SER A 588 1.00 -16.46 -8.77
N VAL A 589 -0.07 -16.62 -7.98
CA VAL A 589 -0.11 -17.54 -6.83
C VAL A 589 -0.73 -18.86 -7.30
N SER A 590 -0.06 -19.97 -7.02
CA SER A 590 -0.57 -21.33 -7.27
C SER A 590 -1.46 -21.85 -6.14
#